data_AF-A0A6I3U772-F1
#
_entry.id   AF-A0A6I3U772-F1
#
_cell.length_a   1.000
_cell.length_b   1.000
_cell.length_c   1.000
_cell.angle_alpha   90.00
_cell.angle_beta   90.00
_cell.angle_gamma   90.00
#
_symmetry.space_group_name_H-M   'P 1'
#
loop_
_entity.id
_entity.type
_entity.pdbx_description
1 polymer ?
#
loop_
_entity_poly.entity_id
_entity_poly.type
_entity_poly.pdbx_seq_one_letter_code
_entity_poly.pdbx_strand_id
1 'polypeptide(L)' 'PDVAEEGTDRGRLFKNVPEKENYYIKVPAILDDGGDA' A
#
# COMPACT_ATOMS: atom_id res chain seq x y z
N PRO A 1 3.87 -28.07 -0.92
CA PRO A 1 4.91 -27.73 0.08
C PRO A 1 4.82 -26.23 0.32
N ASP A 2 4.94 -25.79 1.57
CA ASP A 2 4.93 -24.37 1.89
C ASP A 2 6.32 -23.79 1.59
N VAL A 3 6.48 -23.27 0.37
CA VAL A 3 7.75 -22.77 -0.17
C VAL A 3 7.55 -21.30 -0.50
N ALA A 4 8.40 -20.46 0.08
CA ALA A 4 8.36 -19.02 -0.15
C ALA A 4 8.70 -18.68 -1.61
N GLU A 5 8.03 -17.66 -2.13
CA GLU A 5 8.27 -17.08 -3.46
C GLU A 5 8.83 -15.66 -3.35
N GLU A 6 9.55 -15.22 -4.38
CA GLU A 6 10.10 -13.87 -4.43
C GLU A 6 8.99 -12.82 -4.60
N GLY A 7 9.09 -11.73 -3.84
CA GLY A 7 8.16 -10.60 -3.94
C GLY A 7 8.35 -9.76 -5.21
N THR A 8 7.36 -8.92 -5.52
CA THR A 8 7.45 -7.99 -6.67
C THR A 8 8.31 -6.77 -6.34
N ASP A 9 9.10 -6.30 -7.32
CA ASP A 9 9.88 -5.06 -7.18
C ASP A 9 8.99 -3.88 -6.77
N ARG A 10 9.46 -3.15 -5.76
CA ARG A 10 8.73 -2.03 -5.17
C ARG A 10 8.57 -0.87 -6.16
N GLY A 11 9.57 -0.61 -7.00
CA GLY A 11 9.48 0.42 -8.03
C GLY A 11 8.32 0.16 -9.00
N ARG A 12 8.13 -1.11 -9.40
CA ARG A 12 7.02 -1.55 -10.24
C ARG A 12 5.66 -1.34 -9.58
N LEU A 13 5.52 -1.68 -8.30
CA LEU A 13 4.27 -1.52 -7.57
C LEU A 13 3.83 -0.06 -7.47
N PHE A 14 4.78 0.85 -7.26
CA PHE A 14 4.52 2.28 -7.05
C PHE A 14 4.53 3.12 -8.34
N LYS A 15 4.68 2.50 -9.52
CA LYS A 15 4.81 3.22 -10.81
C LYS A 15 3.61 4.11 -11.12
N ASN A 16 2.40 3.64 -10.79
CA ASN A 16 1.15 4.31 -11.12
C ASN A 16 0.48 4.97 -9.90
N VAL A 17 1.18 5.02 -8.76
CA VAL A 17 0.63 5.61 -7.54
C VAL A 17 0.79 7.13 -7.62
N PRO A 18 -0.31 7.91 -7.61
CA PRO A 18 -0.26 9.36 -7.81
C PRO A 18 0.35 10.10 -6.62
N GLU A 19 0.04 9.67 -5.40
CA GLU A 19 0.60 10.22 -4.17
C GLU A 19 1.20 9.09 -3.32
N LYS A 20 2.47 9.22 -2.98
CA LYS A 20 3.21 8.26 -2.17
C LYS A 20 4.24 8.96 -1.30
N GLU A 21 4.46 8.41 -0.11
CA GLU A 21 5.40 8.96 0.85
C GLU A 21 5.98 7.80 1.68
N ASN A 22 7.31 7.76 1.87
CA ASN A 22 7.98 6.76 2.70
C ASN A 22 7.58 5.29 2.40
N TYR A 23 7.34 4.98 1.12
CA TYR A 23 6.86 3.65 0.66
C TYR A 23 5.41 3.31 1.06
N TYR A 24 4.59 4.29 1.38
CA TYR A 24 3.15 4.16 1.56
C TYR A 24 2.40 4.82 0.42
N ILE A 25 1.25 4.25 0.06
CA ILE A 25 0.28 4.90 -0.82
C ILE A 25 -0.47 5.92 0.05
N LYS A 26 -0.41 7.19 -0.34
CA LYS A 26 -1.12 8.24 0.39
C LYS A 26 -2.57 8.26 -0.08
N VAL A 27 -3.48 8.15 0.87
CA VAL A 27 -4.92 8.25 0.66
C VAL A 27 -5.48 9.33 1.59
N PRO A 28 -6.60 9.99 1.24
CA PRO A 28 -7.28 10.89 2.16
C PRO A 28 -7.56 10.18 3.47
N ALA A 29 -7.23 10.84 4.60
CA ALA A 29 -7.54 10.31 5.91
C ALA A 29 -9.06 10.23 6.06
N ILE A 30 -9.58 9.05 6.39
CA ILE A 30 -10.98 8.87 6.77
C ILE A 30 -11.07 9.24 8.25
N LEU A 31 -11.69 10.38 8.56
CA LEU A 31 -11.91 10.87 9.92
C LEU A 31 -13.41 11.19 10.09
N ASP A 32 -14.23 10.14 10.10
CA ASP A 32 -15.62 10.21 10.55
C ASP A 32 -15.80 9.08 11.58
N ASP A 33 -15.58 9.39 12.86
CA ASP A 33 -15.92 8.57 14.04
C ASP A 33 -15.82 7.04 13.84
N GLY A 34 -14.65 6.59 13.33
CA GLY A 34 -14.23 5.19 13.15
C GLY A 34 -15.35 4.18 13.01
N GLY A 35 -15.94 4.08 11.82
CA GLY A 35 -16.91 3.02 11.50
C GLY A 35 -16.39 1.66 11.96
N ASP A 36 -17.17 1.03 12.84
CA ASP A 36 -16.92 -0.26 13.50
C ASP A 36 -16.25 -1.24 12.54
N ALA A 37 -15.03 -1.64 12.89
CA ALA A 37 -14.27 -2.66 12.19
C ALA A 37 -14.51 -4.03 12.82
#